data_AF-A0A5B8XE69-F1
#
_entry.id   AF-A0A5B8XE69-F1
#
_cell.length_a   1.000
_cell.length_b   1.000
_cell.length_c   1.000
_cell.angle_alpha   90.00
_cell.angle_beta   90.00
_cell.angle_gamma   90.00
#
_symmetry.space_group_name_H-M   'P 1'
#
loop_
_entity.id
_entity.type
_entity.pdbx_description
1 polymer ?
#
loop_
_entity_poly.entity_id
_entity_poly.type
_entity_poly.pdbx_seq_one_letter_code
_entity_poly.pdbx_strand_id
1 'polypeptide(L)'
;MKKNKRQNTKCESEGSEFLVLGNLMIRGIWAYKTYTNMPGYDLIAINPISQKQCKIQVKSRWATNANYAFPLKNLECDFVVFCRLNRGAGPSFKNRRHTAIKDPQYWVVPIENAKTTVKTGKFSNCKINKIENIDSFQNNWQLINDFLI
;
A
#
# COMPACT_ATOMS: atom_id res chain seq x y z
N MET A 1 -1.54 32.80 10.73
CA MET A 1 -0.92 31.47 10.50
C MET A 1 -1.43 30.91 9.17
N LYS A 2 -0.57 30.74 8.15
CA LYS A 2 -0.97 30.09 6.88
C LYS A 2 -1.30 28.62 7.18
N LYS A 3 -2.57 28.23 7.05
CA LYS A 3 -2.99 26.81 7.08
C LYS A 3 -2.21 26.09 5.98
N ASN A 4 -1.33 25.15 6.34
CA ASN A 4 -0.66 24.30 5.36
C ASN A 4 -1.72 23.58 4.54
N LYS A 5 -1.87 23.97 3.27
CA LYS A 5 -2.78 23.32 2.32
C LYS A 5 -2.34 21.88 2.16
N ARG A 6 -3.24 20.92 2.41
CA ARG A 6 -2.97 19.48 2.24
C ARG A 6 -2.48 19.24 0.81
N GLN A 7 -1.37 18.52 0.66
CA GLN A 7 -0.82 18.19 -0.65
C GLN A 7 -1.84 17.36 -1.45
N ASN A 8 -2.11 17.76 -2.69
CA ASN A 8 -2.86 16.93 -3.63
C ASN A 8 -1.96 15.74 -4.01
N THR A 9 -2.42 14.53 -3.70
CA THR A 9 -1.67 13.27 -3.87
C THR A 9 -2.48 12.23 -4.66
N LYS A 10 -3.50 12.71 -5.39
CA LYS A 10 -4.47 11.83 -6.07
C LYS A 10 -3.80 11.02 -7.18
N CYS A 11 -3.04 11.69 -8.06
CA CYS A 11 -2.35 11.05 -9.17
C CYS A 11 -1.33 10.02 -8.68
N GLU A 12 -0.58 10.34 -7.64
CA GLU A 12 0.41 9.47 -7.03
C GLU A 12 -0.25 8.24 -6.36
N SER A 13 -1.39 8.43 -5.71
CA SER A 13 -2.18 7.33 -5.14
C SER A 13 -2.67 6.39 -6.23
N GLU A 14 -3.30 6.91 -7.27
CA GLU A 14 -3.79 6.12 -8.40
C GLU A 14 -2.65 5.39 -9.13
N GLY A 15 -1.52 6.08 -9.34
CA GLY A 15 -0.32 5.46 -9.93
C GLY A 15 0.21 4.29 -9.10
N SER A 16 0.14 4.37 -7.76
CA SER A 16 0.54 3.25 -6.90
C SER A 16 -0.38 2.04 -7.06
N GLU A 17 -1.67 2.23 -7.29
CA GLU A 17 -2.61 1.14 -7.55
C GLU A 17 -2.28 0.44 -8.89
N PHE A 18 -1.98 1.21 -9.94
CA PHE A 18 -1.56 0.64 -11.23
C PHE A 18 -0.23 -0.10 -11.14
N LEU A 19 0.72 0.38 -10.33
CA LEU A 19 1.98 -0.33 -10.09
C LEU A 19 1.77 -1.66 -9.39
N VAL A 20 0.89 -1.72 -8.39
CA VAL A 20 0.54 -2.96 -7.69
C VAL A 20 -0.19 -3.91 -8.65
N LEU A 21 -1.16 -3.40 -9.40
CA LEU A 21 -1.88 -4.17 -10.42
C LEU A 21 -0.92 -4.78 -11.45
N GLY A 22 0.00 -3.98 -11.99
CA GLY A 22 1.05 -4.45 -12.90
C GLY A 22 1.91 -5.55 -12.29
N ASN A 23 2.32 -5.40 -11.03
CA ASN A 23 3.11 -6.42 -10.32
C ASN A 23 2.37 -7.75 -10.15
N LEU A 24 1.06 -7.74 -9.93
CA LEU A 24 0.25 -8.94 -9.86
C LEU A 24 0.18 -9.62 -11.24
N MET A 25 -0.15 -8.85 -12.28
CA MET A 25 -0.35 -9.39 -13.62
C MET A 25 0.91 -9.99 -14.24
N ILE A 26 2.08 -9.35 -14.07
CA ILE A 26 3.35 -9.92 -14.58
C ILE A 26 3.76 -11.22 -13.86
N ARG A 27 3.12 -11.55 -12.73
CA ARG A 27 3.31 -12.80 -11.98
C ARG A 27 2.22 -13.83 -12.28
N GLY A 28 1.36 -13.57 -13.28
CA GLY A 28 0.26 -14.48 -13.64
C GLY A 28 -0.93 -14.43 -12.68
N ILE A 29 -0.97 -13.48 -11.74
CA ILE A 29 -2.12 -13.29 -10.85
C ILE A 29 -3.13 -12.39 -11.55
N TRP A 30 -4.27 -12.94 -11.93
CA TRP A 30 -5.36 -12.18 -12.53
C TRP A 30 -5.90 -11.17 -11.52
N ALA A 31 -5.87 -9.89 -11.87
CA ALA A 31 -6.33 -8.83 -10.99
C ALA A 31 -6.94 -7.68 -11.79
N TYR A 32 -7.83 -6.93 -11.14
CA TYR A 32 -8.44 -5.74 -11.70
C TYR A 32 -8.59 -4.66 -10.63
N LYS A 33 -8.56 -3.41 -11.08
CA LYS A 33 -8.82 -2.24 -10.25
C LYS A 33 -10.32 -2.06 -10.09
N THR A 34 -10.77 -1.70 -8.88
CA THR A 34 -12.18 -1.45 -8.59
C THR A 34 -12.63 -0.11 -9.16
N TYR A 35 -13.93 0.02 -9.42
CA TYR A 35 -14.51 1.31 -9.77
C TYR A 35 -14.36 2.32 -8.63
N THR A 36 -14.24 3.60 -8.98
CA THR A 36 -14.08 4.68 -8.02
C THR A 36 -15.23 4.68 -6.99
N ASN A 37 -14.90 4.96 -5.73
CA ASN A 37 -15.83 5.05 -4.59
C ASN A 37 -16.36 3.71 -4.06
N MET A 38 -15.83 2.56 -4.47
CA MET A 38 -16.09 1.31 -3.74
C MET A 38 -15.34 1.34 -2.38
N PRO A 39 -16.07 1.28 -1.25
CA PRO A 39 -15.42 1.30 0.05
C PRO A 39 -14.69 -0.03 0.31
N GLY A 40 -13.44 0.06 0.76
CA GLY A 40 -12.75 -1.04 1.45
C GLY A 40 -11.51 -1.61 0.77
N TYR A 41 -11.42 -1.57 -0.56
CA TYR A 41 -10.27 -2.10 -1.29
C TYR A 41 -10.17 -1.46 -2.69
N ASP A 42 -8.93 -1.38 -3.21
CA ASP A 42 -8.64 -0.70 -4.48
C ASP A 42 -8.49 -1.70 -5.64
N LEU A 43 -8.07 -2.93 -5.33
CA LEU A 43 -7.89 -4.00 -6.32
C LEU A 43 -8.58 -5.29 -5.83
N ILE A 44 -8.99 -6.13 -6.78
CA ILE A 44 -9.33 -7.53 -6.53
C ILE A 44 -8.40 -8.39 -7.38
N ALA A 45 -7.75 -9.37 -6.74
CA ALA A 45 -7.10 -10.48 -7.43
C ALA A 45 -8.02 -11.71 -7.39
N ILE A 46 -8.02 -12.52 -8.45
CA ILE A 46 -8.89 -13.69 -8.60
C ILE A 46 -8.12 -14.89 -9.12
N ASN A 47 -8.59 -16.06 -8.77
CA ASN A 47 -8.22 -17.30 -9.44
C ASN A 47 -9.51 -18.02 -9.88
N PRO A 48 -9.78 -18.11 -11.20
CA PRO A 48 -11.01 -18.71 -11.71
C PRO A 48 -11.08 -20.22 -11.47
N ILE A 49 -9.94 -20.90 -11.32
CA ILE A 49 -9.88 -22.35 -11.10
C ILE A 49 -10.28 -22.69 -9.67
N SER A 50 -9.71 -21.99 -8.68
CA SER A 50 -10.06 -22.18 -7.27
C SER A 50 -11.31 -21.42 -6.83
N GLN A 51 -11.86 -20.55 -7.71
CA GLN A 51 -12.97 -19.63 -7.43
C GLN A 51 -12.71 -18.69 -6.24
N LYS A 52 -11.44 -18.48 -5.87
CA LYS A 52 -11.06 -17.56 -4.79
C LYS A 52 -10.85 -16.15 -5.32
N GLN A 53 -11.12 -15.18 -4.45
CA GLN A 53 -10.86 -13.76 -4.67
C GLN A 53 -10.14 -13.18 -3.46
N CYS A 54 -9.25 -12.22 -3.71
CA CYS A 54 -8.44 -11.53 -2.73
C CYS A 54 -8.64 -10.02 -2.89
N LYS A 55 -9.20 -9.38 -1.87
CA LYS A 55 -9.41 -7.93 -1.78
C LYS A 55 -8.14 -7.26 -1.30
N ILE A 56 -7.64 -6.29 -2.06
CA ILE A 56 -6.35 -5.64 -1.79
C ILE A 56 -6.57 -4.14 -1.64
N GLN A 57 -6.18 -3.59 -0.48
CA GLN A 57 -6.09 -2.16 -0.26
C GLN A 57 -4.66 -1.68 -0.50
N VAL A 58 -4.48 -0.72 -1.40
CA VAL A 58 -3.21 -0.07 -1.67
C VAL A 58 -3.07 1.19 -0.83
N LYS A 59 -1.89 1.38 -0.26
CA LYS A 59 -1.52 2.60 0.46
C LYS A 59 -0.14 3.04 0.02
N SER A 60 0.06 4.35 -0.16
CA SER A 60 1.34 4.81 -0.70
C SER A 60 1.93 6.03 0.00
N ARG A 61 3.24 6.20 -0.22
CA ARG A 61 4.00 7.38 0.15
C ARG A 61 4.88 7.81 -1.01
N TRP A 62 4.76 9.08 -1.39
CA TRP A 62 5.51 9.64 -2.51
C TRP A 62 7.01 9.81 -2.23
N ALA A 63 7.38 10.36 -1.06
CA ALA A 63 8.76 10.75 -0.77
C ALA A 63 9.66 9.59 -0.33
N THR A 64 10.94 9.64 -0.74
CA THR A 64 12.00 8.68 -0.37
C THR A 64 12.34 8.72 1.13
N ASN A 65 11.96 9.77 1.83
CA ASN A 65 12.15 9.91 3.28
C ASN A 65 10.82 9.94 4.05
N ALA A 66 9.71 9.56 3.42
CA ALA A 66 8.44 9.42 4.11
C ALA A 66 8.49 8.36 5.20
N ASN A 67 7.69 8.56 6.25
CA ASN A 67 7.47 7.53 7.26
C ASN A 67 6.66 6.34 6.70
N TYR A 68 6.64 5.25 7.46
CA TYR A 68 5.94 4.01 7.16
C TYR A 68 4.52 3.96 7.75
N ALA A 69 3.96 5.13 8.09
CA ALA A 69 2.65 5.24 8.71
C ALA A 69 1.61 5.69 7.69
N PHE A 70 0.40 5.13 7.69
CA PHE A 70 -0.69 5.55 6.82
C PHE A 70 -2.09 5.29 7.41
N PRO A 71 -3.08 6.14 7.05
CA PRO A 71 -4.45 5.94 7.51
C PRO A 71 -5.00 4.63 6.96
N LEU A 72 -5.55 3.81 7.85
CA LEU A 72 -6.18 2.54 7.53
C LEU A 72 -7.45 2.43 8.37
N LYS A 73 -8.58 2.86 7.76
CA LYS A 73 -9.90 2.92 8.42
C LYS A 73 -10.73 1.69 8.15
N ASN A 74 -10.84 1.30 6.88
CA ASN A 74 -11.51 0.07 6.50
C ASN A 74 -10.48 -1.07 6.56
N LEU A 75 -10.88 -2.16 7.21
CA LEU A 75 -10.11 -3.39 7.38
C LEU A 75 -10.76 -4.58 6.63
N GLU A 76 -11.80 -4.32 5.83
CA GLU A 76 -12.50 -5.30 4.99
C GLU A 76 -11.74 -5.56 3.68
N CYS A 77 -10.48 -5.97 3.83
CA CYS A 77 -9.62 -6.43 2.75
C CYS A 77 -8.77 -7.58 3.28
N ASP A 78 -8.26 -8.42 2.39
CA ASP A 78 -7.42 -9.56 2.77
C ASP A 78 -5.95 -9.13 2.91
N PHE A 79 -5.52 -8.17 2.09
CA PHE A 79 -4.16 -7.65 2.08
C PHE A 79 -4.13 -6.12 2.02
N VAL A 80 -3.11 -5.55 2.68
CA VAL A 80 -2.67 -4.19 2.45
C VAL A 80 -1.33 -4.22 1.71
N VAL A 81 -1.29 -3.61 0.53
CA VAL A 81 -0.02 -3.39 -0.17
C VAL A 81 0.45 -1.97 0.06
N PHE A 82 1.56 -1.82 0.79
CA PHE A 82 2.18 -0.52 1.01
C PHE A 82 3.25 -0.24 -0.05
N CYS A 83 3.08 0.85 -0.79
CA CYS A 83 3.98 1.29 -1.84
C CYS A 83 4.75 2.55 -1.42
N ARG A 84 6.07 2.45 -1.31
CA ARG A 84 6.95 3.63 -1.29
C ARG A 84 7.34 3.97 -2.71
N LEU A 85 6.82 5.07 -3.24
CA LEU A 85 7.08 5.48 -4.62
C LEU A 85 8.49 6.06 -4.82
N ASN A 86 9.13 6.51 -3.73
CA ASN A 86 10.52 6.99 -3.69
C ASN A 86 10.87 8.06 -4.74
N ARG A 87 10.03 9.10 -4.85
CA ARG A 87 10.16 10.19 -5.83
C ARG A 87 10.92 11.41 -5.30
N GLY A 88 11.82 11.20 -4.35
CA GLY A 88 12.72 12.22 -3.83
C GLY A 88 12.23 12.89 -2.54
N ALA A 89 12.62 14.14 -2.32
CA ALA A 89 12.42 14.86 -1.05
C ALA A 89 10.96 15.29 -0.86
N GLY A 90 10.33 14.88 0.24
CA GLY A 90 9.00 15.38 0.58
C GLY A 90 8.99 16.91 0.83
N PRO A 91 7.86 17.60 0.57
CA PRO A 91 7.80 19.07 0.63
C PRO A 91 8.14 19.66 2.01
N SER A 92 7.93 18.89 3.09
CA SER A 92 8.20 19.34 4.47
C SER A 92 9.65 19.13 4.94
N PHE A 93 10.52 18.56 4.11
CA PHE A 93 11.88 18.23 4.53
C PHE A 93 12.89 19.31 4.16
N LYS A 94 13.45 19.94 5.20
CA LYS A 94 14.50 20.97 5.07
C LYS A 94 15.85 20.39 4.64
N ASN A 95 16.17 19.17 5.08
CA ASN A 95 17.42 18.48 4.71
C ASN A 95 17.18 17.53 3.54
N ARG A 96 17.85 17.80 2.41
CA ARG A 96 17.80 17.00 1.17
C ARG A 96 18.92 15.93 1.08
N ARG A 97 19.69 15.73 2.15
CA ARG A 97 20.64 14.61 2.24
C ARG A 97 19.82 13.32 2.33
N HIS A 98 20.09 12.35 1.45
CA HIS A 98 19.33 11.09 1.28
C HIS A 98 17.93 11.20 0.65
N THR A 99 17.72 12.16 -0.26
CA THR A 99 16.45 12.30 -1.00
C THR A 99 16.57 11.97 -2.48
N ALA A 100 17.48 11.06 -2.85
CA ALA A 100 17.58 10.56 -4.21
C ALA A 100 16.27 9.89 -4.63
N ILE A 101 15.94 9.99 -5.92
CA ILE A 101 14.91 9.15 -6.53
C ILE A 101 15.40 7.71 -6.50
N LYS A 102 14.52 6.78 -6.13
CA LYS A 102 14.79 5.34 -6.12
C LYS A 102 13.63 4.62 -6.78
N ASP A 103 13.83 3.33 -7.04
CA ASP A 103 12.74 2.47 -7.48
C ASP A 103 11.65 2.36 -6.40
N PRO A 104 10.38 2.15 -6.81
CA PRO A 104 9.32 1.86 -5.89
C PRO A 104 9.61 0.60 -5.06
N GLN A 105 9.23 0.62 -3.79
CA GLN A 105 9.33 -0.52 -2.88
C GLN A 105 7.94 -0.91 -2.38
N TYR A 106 7.72 -2.22 -2.23
CA TYR A 106 6.42 -2.77 -1.89
C TYR A 106 6.52 -3.67 -0.67
N TRP A 107 5.54 -3.58 0.21
CA TRP A 107 5.30 -4.54 1.28
C TRP A 107 3.91 -5.12 1.10
N VAL A 108 3.83 -6.44 0.94
CA VAL A 108 2.60 -7.20 0.75
C VAL A 108 2.23 -7.80 2.10
N VAL A 109 1.30 -7.15 2.79
CA VAL A 109 1.03 -7.45 4.20
C VAL A 109 -0.38 -8.02 4.36
N PRO A 110 -0.56 -9.23 4.91
CA PRO A 110 -1.87 -9.73 5.27
C PRO A 110 -2.56 -8.78 6.26
N ILE A 111 -3.87 -8.62 6.14
CA ILE A 111 -4.62 -7.67 6.97
C ILE A 111 -4.46 -7.95 8.46
N GLU A 112 -4.34 -9.22 8.86
CA GLU A 112 -4.13 -9.63 10.26
C GLU A 112 -2.82 -9.09 10.82
N ASN A 113 -1.74 -9.13 10.04
CA ASN A 113 -0.46 -8.53 10.44
C ASN A 113 -0.56 -7.00 10.51
N ALA A 114 -1.25 -6.36 9.56
CA ALA A 114 -1.41 -4.91 9.57
C ALA A 114 -2.19 -4.41 10.80
N LYS A 115 -3.27 -5.13 11.17
CA LYS A 115 -4.13 -4.84 12.33
C LYS A 115 -3.35 -4.71 13.64
N THR A 116 -2.30 -5.50 13.84
CA THR A 116 -1.46 -5.45 15.05
C THR A 116 -0.86 -4.08 15.35
N THR A 117 -0.69 -3.23 14.32
CA THR A 117 -0.10 -1.89 14.46
C THR A 117 -1.09 -0.76 14.27
N VAL A 118 -2.36 -1.08 13.96
CA VAL A 118 -3.42 -0.09 13.83
C VAL A 118 -3.76 0.44 15.21
N LYS A 119 -3.41 1.70 15.46
CA LYS A 119 -3.86 2.38 16.68
C LYS A 119 -5.34 2.72 16.54
N THR A 120 -6.17 2.20 17.43
CA THR A 120 -7.57 2.59 17.60
C THR A 120 -7.63 3.95 18.28
N GLY A 121 -8.35 4.90 17.69
CA GLY A 121 -8.45 6.29 18.15
C GLY A 121 -9.09 7.19 17.09
N LYS A 122 -9.10 8.52 17.30
CA LYS A 122 -9.72 9.50 16.37
C LYS A 122 -9.18 9.41 14.93
N PHE A 123 -7.98 8.86 14.75
CA PHE A 123 -7.36 8.56 13.46
C PHE A 123 -6.76 7.15 13.49
N SER A 124 -7.44 6.17 12.88
CA SER A 124 -6.89 4.83 12.69
C SER A 124 -5.72 4.88 11.69
N ASN A 125 -4.53 4.62 12.22
CA ASN A 125 -3.27 4.76 11.52
C ASN A 125 -2.45 3.50 11.73
N CYS A 126 -2.08 2.86 10.63
CA CYS A 126 -1.20 1.69 10.59
C CYS A 126 0.26 2.15 10.53
N LYS A 127 1.19 1.43 11.17
CA LYS A 127 2.63 1.68 11.10
C LYS A 127 3.33 0.39 10.70
N ILE A 128 3.51 0.16 9.41
CA ILE A 128 3.98 -1.15 8.95
C ILE A 128 5.39 -1.50 9.41
N ASN A 129 6.24 -0.50 9.67
CA ASN A 129 7.59 -0.72 10.19
C ASN A 129 7.62 -1.20 11.66
N LYS A 130 6.46 -1.32 12.30
CA LYS A 130 6.31 -1.91 13.63
C LYS A 130 5.74 -3.32 13.59
N ILE A 131 5.40 -3.84 12.41
CA ILE A 131 4.95 -5.21 12.23
C ILE A 131 6.18 -6.10 12.45
N GLU A 132 5.99 -7.17 13.21
CA GLU A 132 7.03 -8.17 13.41
C GLU A 132 7.42 -8.83 12.08
N ASN A 133 8.72 -9.03 11.86
CA ASN A 133 9.25 -9.61 10.63
C ASN A 133 8.80 -8.88 9.35
N ILE A 134 8.68 -7.55 9.39
CA ILE A 134 8.22 -6.73 8.25
C ILE A 134 9.00 -6.98 6.96
N ASP A 135 10.29 -7.30 7.06
CA ASP A 135 11.14 -7.55 5.89
C ASP A 135 10.70 -8.80 5.11
N SER A 136 10.05 -9.77 5.77
CA SER A 136 9.50 -10.96 5.10
C SER A 136 8.32 -10.63 4.16
N PHE A 137 7.69 -9.48 4.34
CA PHE A 137 6.61 -8.98 3.48
C PHE A 137 7.11 -8.15 2.30
N GLN A 138 8.40 -7.78 2.27
CA GLN A 138 8.93 -6.93 1.21
C GLN A 138 8.97 -7.67 -0.13
N ASN A 139 8.31 -7.13 -1.15
CA ASN A 139 8.16 -7.74 -2.48
C ASN A 139 7.64 -9.19 -2.46
N ASN A 140 6.99 -9.62 -1.38
CA ASN A 140 6.54 -10.99 -1.21
C ASN A 140 5.13 -11.17 -1.79
N TRP A 141 5.03 -11.10 -3.12
CA TRP A 141 3.78 -11.27 -3.86
C TRP A 141 3.24 -12.71 -3.80
N GLN A 142 4.08 -13.67 -3.43
CA GLN A 142 3.71 -15.08 -3.29
C GLN A 142 2.57 -15.25 -2.26
N LEU A 143 2.53 -14.42 -1.22
CA LEU A 143 1.47 -14.46 -0.21
C LEU A 143 0.06 -14.29 -0.81
N ILE A 144 -0.09 -13.44 -1.83
CA ILE A 144 -1.38 -13.27 -2.53
C ILE A 144 -1.67 -14.47 -3.41
N ASN A 145 -0.65 -15.02 -4.07
CA ASN A 145 -0.80 -16.21 -4.90
C ASN A 145 -1.22 -17.42 -4.07
N ASP A 146 -0.55 -17.65 -2.93
CA ASP A 146 -0.86 -18.75 -2.00
C ASP A 146 -2.26 -18.62 -1.41
N PHE A 147 -2.71 -17.39 -1.14
CA PHE A 147 -4.09 -17.14 -0.70
C PHE A 147 -5.12 -17.54 -1.76
N LEU A 148 -4.78 -17.43 -3.05
CA LEU A 148 -5.65 -17.72 -4.19
C LEU A 148 -5.61 -19.18 -4.67
N ILE A 149 -4.76 -20.02 -4.11
CA ILE A 149 -4.70 -21.47 -4.38
C ILE A 149 -5.53 -22.18 -3.30
#